data_AF-A0A418FQI8-F1
#
_entry.id   AF-A0A418FQI8-F1
#
_cell.length_a   1.000
_cell.length_b   1.000
_cell.length_c   1.000
_cell.angle_alpha   90.00
_cell.angle_beta   90.00
_cell.angle_gamma   90.00
#
_symmetry.space_group_name_H-M   'P 1'
#
loop_
_entity.id
_entity.type
_entity.pdbx_description
1 polymer ?
#
loop_
_entity_poly.entity_id
_entity_poly.type
_entity_poly.pdbx_seq_one_letter_code
_entity_poly.pdbx_strand_id
1 'polypeptide(L)'
;MKFSLLSAIALFAAAATAQTSNTIAGIDGHARMLQEDFVEVDDAELNRECHKQNDNYIPSLKAGQYSTSAFHNCFRTIDQIYEFTDTLVKQNPTLLSKFAISNTFKNATIYGYKLTKGHSQSLYFQSQLHAREWIAGSSILFSFASILDDITNNKPTAADEYDLYFVPIVNI
;
A
#
# COMPACT_ATOMS: atom_id res chain seq x y z
N MET A 1 56.00 11.06 -74.91
CA MET A 1 55.80 11.54 -73.51
C MET A 1 54.31 11.76 -73.31
N LYS A 2 53.64 10.79 -72.68
CA LYS A 2 53.07 10.84 -71.32
C LYS A 2 51.76 11.65 -71.23
N PHE A 3 50.69 10.91 -70.97
CA PHE A 3 49.29 11.31 -70.87
C PHE A 3 48.92 11.98 -69.54
N SER A 4 47.81 12.71 -69.62
CA SER A 4 46.77 12.92 -68.60
C SER A 4 47.07 13.91 -67.47
N LEU A 5 46.14 14.84 -67.26
CA LEU A 5 45.45 15.01 -65.98
C LEU A 5 44.30 16.02 -66.18
N LEU A 6 43.10 15.68 -65.70
CA LEU A 6 42.21 16.54 -64.89
C LEU A 6 40.83 15.88 -64.77
N SER A 7 40.59 15.21 -63.66
CA SER A 7 39.26 14.97 -63.12
C SER A 7 39.29 15.42 -61.66
N ALA A 8 38.56 16.47 -61.34
CA ALA A 8 38.34 16.93 -59.97
C ALA A 8 37.09 16.22 -59.44
N ILE A 9 37.27 15.36 -58.44
CA ILE A 9 36.16 14.80 -57.65
C ILE A 9 36.08 15.63 -56.37
N ALA A 10 35.00 16.39 -56.20
CA ALA A 10 34.69 17.03 -54.92
C ALA A 10 33.94 16.02 -54.04
N LEU A 11 34.56 15.58 -52.95
CA LEU A 11 33.87 14.88 -51.86
C LEU A 11 33.30 15.91 -50.89
N PHE A 12 31.98 16.06 -50.87
CA PHE A 12 31.28 16.72 -49.77
C PHE A 12 31.00 15.68 -48.68
N ALA A 13 31.71 15.76 -47.56
CA ALA A 13 31.36 15.03 -46.35
C ALA A 13 30.25 15.81 -45.62
N ALA A 14 29.01 15.37 -45.75
CA ALA A 14 27.92 15.86 -44.90
C ALA A 14 27.99 15.13 -43.56
N ALA A 15 28.57 15.76 -42.54
CA ALA A 15 28.42 15.31 -41.16
C ALA A 15 27.03 15.70 -40.66
N ALA A 16 26.07 14.79 -40.77
CA ALA A 16 24.78 14.95 -40.12
C ALA A 16 24.95 14.65 -38.62
N THR A 17 25.01 15.67 -37.78
CA THR A 17 24.83 15.50 -36.33
C THR A 17 23.36 15.18 -36.09
N ALA A 18 23.03 13.92 -35.90
CA ALA A 18 21.72 13.54 -35.38
C ALA A 18 21.63 14.05 -33.93
N GLN A 19 20.90 15.15 -33.71
CA GLN A 19 20.43 15.50 -32.37
C GLN A 19 19.39 14.45 -31.97
N THR A 20 19.81 13.47 -31.17
CA THR A 20 18.85 12.61 -30.47
C THR A 20 18.05 13.51 -29.54
N SER A 21 16.75 13.62 -29.78
CA SER A 21 15.84 14.30 -28.85
C SER A 21 15.85 13.53 -27.54
N ASN A 22 16.43 14.12 -26.49
CA ASN A 22 16.52 13.50 -25.17
C ASN A 22 15.18 13.58 -24.41
N THR A 23 14.05 13.68 -25.09
CA THR A 23 12.73 13.93 -24.49
C THR A 23 11.83 12.72 -24.67
N ILE A 24 11.31 12.16 -23.58
CA ILE A 24 10.32 11.07 -23.58
C ILE A 24 8.99 11.62 -23.07
N ALA A 25 7.90 11.33 -23.78
CA ALA A 25 6.55 11.64 -23.31
C ALA A 25 6.14 10.65 -22.21
N GLY A 26 5.83 11.18 -21.03
CA GLY A 26 5.22 10.42 -19.94
C GLY A 26 3.76 10.06 -20.25
N ILE A 27 3.22 9.09 -19.50
CA ILE A 27 1.82 8.63 -19.60
C ILE A 27 0.82 9.75 -19.23
N ASP A 28 1.29 10.76 -18.50
CA ASP A 28 0.59 11.99 -18.15
C ASP A 28 0.62 13.06 -19.27
N GLY A 29 1.24 12.76 -20.43
CA GLY A 29 1.34 13.67 -21.57
C GLY A 29 2.44 14.73 -21.43
N HIS A 30 3.25 14.69 -20.38
CA HIS A 30 4.37 15.61 -20.20
C HIS A 30 5.65 15.07 -20.84
N ALA A 31 6.31 15.87 -21.68
CA ALA A 31 7.62 15.53 -22.24
C ALA A 31 8.72 15.84 -21.21
N ARG A 32 9.51 14.82 -20.85
CA ARG A 32 10.58 14.91 -19.84
C ARG A 32 11.93 14.66 -20.47
N MET A 33 12.94 15.45 -20.11
CA MET A 33 14.30 15.22 -20.58
C MET A 33 14.92 14.05 -19.82
N LEU A 34 15.65 13.16 -20.51
CA LEU A 34 16.39 12.01 -19.96
C LEU A 34 17.39 12.38 -18.85
N GLN A 35 17.64 13.67 -18.64
CA GLN A 35 18.61 14.23 -17.71
C GLN A 35 17.99 15.19 -16.69
N GLU A 36 16.68 15.20 -16.54
CA GLU A 36 16.12 15.61 -15.26
C GLU A 36 16.42 14.48 -14.28
N ASP A 37 17.39 14.73 -13.39
CA ASP A 37 17.48 14.03 -12.11
C ASP A 37 16.11 14.23 -11.44
N PHE A 38 15.18 13.29 -11.69
CA PHE A 38 14.08 13.09 -10.77
C PHE A 38 14.77 12.87 -9.43
N VAL A 39 14.63 13.83 -8.51
CA VAL A 39 14.73 13.48 -7.10
C VAL A 39 13.56 12.53 -6.91
N GLU A 40 13.81 11.25 -7.18
CA GLU A 40 12.90 10.16 -6.88
C GLU A 40 12.79 10.19 -5.36
N VAL A 41 11.79 10.92 -4.88
CA VAL A 41 11.51 10.94 -3.45
C VAL A 41 11.06 9.53 -3.15
N ASP A 42 11.88 8.81 -2.39
CA ASP A 42 11.59 7.45 -1.94
C ASP A 42 10.16 7.42 -1.37
N ASP A 43 9.27 6.64 -1.98
CA ASP A 43 7.88 6.47 -1.52
C ASP A 43 7.83 6.07 -0.04
N ALA A 44 8.85 5.34 0.43
CA ALA A 44 8.95 4.99 1.84
C ALA A 44 9.29 6.21 2.72
N GLU A 45 10.07 7.18 2.23
CA GLU A 45 10.34 8.44 2.95
C GLU A 45 9.11 9.33 3.00
N LEU A 46 8.38 9.46 1.88
CA LEU A 46 7.08 10.16 1.86
C LEU A 46 6.11 9.54 2.86
N ASN A 47 6.04 8.21 2.93
CA ASN A 47 5.19 7.52 3.87
C ASN A 47 5.66 7.69 5.34
N ARG A 48 6.97 7.73 5.60
CA ARG A 48 7.52 8.05 6.93
C ARG A 48 7.15 9.47 7.37
N GLU A 49 7.16 10.44 6.46
CA GLU A 49 6.70 11.80 6.76
C GLU A 49 5.19 11.85 7.02
N CYS A 50 4.40 11.09 6.27
CA CYS A 50 2.96 10.90 6.55
C CYS A 50 2.73 10.40 7.98
N HIS A 51 3.57 9.48 8.48
CA HIS A 51 3.43 8.97 9.85
C HIS A 51 3.62 10.06 10.90
N LYS A 52 4.58 10.97 10.72
CA LYS A 52 4.80 12.08 11.65
C LYS A 52 3.61 13.02 11.73
N GLN A 53 2.93 13.25 10.60
CA GLN A 53 1.74 14.10 10.54
C GLN A 53 0.47 13.40 11.08
N ASN A 54 0.51 12.07 11.24
CA ASN A 54 -0.63 11.23 11.61
C ASN A 54 -0.25 10.27 12.75
N ASP A 55 0.53 10.76 13.72
CA ASP A 55 1.04 10.00 14.88
C ASP A 55 -0.01 9.83 15.98
N ASN A 56 -1.03 10.69 15.99
CA ASN A 56 -2.15 10.69 16.94
C ASN A 56 -3.23 9.62 16.65
N TYR A 57 -2.94 8.65 15.79
CA TYR A 57 -3.93 7.68 15.30
C TYR A 57 -4.51 6.76 16.38
N ILE A 58 -3.76 6.47 17.45
CA ILE A 58 -4.26 5.69 18.60
C ILE A 58 -5.17 6.54 19.50
N PRO A 59 -4.75 7.73 19.99
CA PRO A 59 -5.64 8.62 20.73
C PRO A 59 -6.93 9.01 20.00
N SER A 60 -6.92 9.02 18.66
CA SER A 60 -8.12 9.33 17.87
C SER A 60 -9.12 8.17 17.74
N LEU A 61 -8.79 6.96 18.20
CA LEU A 61 -9.69 5.80 18.07
C LEU A 61 -10.90 5.94 18.99
N LYS A 62 -12.07 5.95 18.36
CA LYS A 62 -13.37 6.02 19.02
C LYS A 62 -14.35 5.07 18.34
N ALA A 63 -15.09 4.31 19.13
CA ALA A 63 -16.12 3.41 18.64
C ALA A 63 -17.13 4.15 17.75
N GLY A 64 -17.44 3.58 16.58
CA GLY A 64 -18.31 4.18 15.58
C GLY A 64 -17.61 5.15 14.61
N GLN A 65 -16.31 5.39 14.78
CA GLN A 65 -15.49 6.32 13.97
C GLN A 65 -14.06 5.80 13.72
N TYR A 66 -13.78 4.51 13.92
CA TYR A 66 -12.48 3.89 13.69
C TYR A 66 -11.94 4.12 12.29
N SER A 67 -12.78 3.99 11.26
CA SER A 67 -12.36 4.14 9.86
C SER A 67 -11.98 5.57 9.48
N THR A 68 -12.31 6.56 10.34
CA THR A 68 -11.91 7.97 10.18
C THR A 68 -10.63 8.32 10.94
N SER A 69 -10.02 7.36 11.64
CA SER A 69 -8.74 7.54 12.32
C SER A 69 -7.64 7.96 11.35
N ALA A 70 -6.73 8.81 11.83
CA ALA A 70 -5.49 9.15 11.13
C ALA A 70 -4.65 7.92 10.76
N PHE A 71 -4.93 6.76 11.35
CA PHE A 71 -4.35 5.47 10.96
C PHE A 71 -4.43 5.24 9.44
N HIS A 72 -5.59 5.52 8.84
CA HIS A 72 -5.89 5.23 7.44
C HIS A 72 -5.32 6.24 6.44
N ASN A 73 -4.65 7.30 6.91
CA ASN A 73 -4.06 8.31 6.03
C ASN A 73 -2.73 7.89 5.41
N CYS A 74 -2.09 6.82 5.93
CA CYS A 74 -0.76 6.38 5.52
C CYS A 74 -0.69 4.84 5.39
N PHE A 75 0.32 4.32 4.69
CA PHE A 75 0.65 2.89 4.75
C PHE A 75 1.38 2.60 6.06
N ARG A 76 0.93 1.62 6.84
CA ARG A 76 1.41 1.43 8.22
C ARG A 76 2.43 0.31 8.32
N THR A 77 3.39 0.46 9.25
CA THR A 77 4.31 -0.63 9.58
C THR A 77 3.58 -1.76 10.30
N ILE A 78 4.17 -2.95 10.33
CA ILE A 78 3.60 -4.11 11.03
C ILE A 78 3.32 -3.78 12.51
N ASP A 79 4.24 -3.08 13.18
CA ASP A 79 4.09 -2.68 14.58
C ASP A 79 2.91 -1.73 14.78
N GLN A 80 2.74 -0.74 13.90
CA GLN A 80 1.60 0.19 13.94
C GLN A 80 0.28 -0.53 13.64
N ILE A 81 0.28 -1.51 12.73
CA ILE A 81 -0.89 -2.34 12.43
C ILE A 81 -1.28 -3.16 13.67
N TYR A 82 -0.33 -3.77 14.36
CA TYR A 82 -0.59 -4.50 15.61
C TYR A 82 -1.06 -3.57 16.72
N GLU A 83 -0.46 -2.40 16.89
CA GLU A 83 -0.90 -1.42 17.89
C GLU A 83 -2.36 -0.98 17.65
N PHE A 84 -2.71 -0.69 16.40
CA PHE A 84 -4.07 -0.33 16.00
C PHE A 84 -5.06 -1.46 16.27
N THR A 85 -4.79 -2.66 15.77
CA THR A 85 -5.69 -3.81 15.92
C THR A 85 -5.81 -4.28 17.37
N ASP A 86 -4.73 -4.26 18.16
CA ASP A 86 -4.77 -4.56 19.59
C ASP A 86 -5.59 -3.54 20.37
N THR A 87 -5.55 -2.27 19.96
CA THR A 87 -6.41 -1.24 20.55
C THR A 87 -7.88 -1.48 20.21
N LEU A 88 -8.20 -1.86 18.97
CA LEU A 88 -9.57 -2.24 18.59
C LEU A 88 -10.08 -3.45 19.38
N VAL A 89 -9.25 -4.48 19.60
CA VAL A 89 -9.59 -5.64 20.44
C VAL A 89 -9.90 -5.19 21.87
N LYS A 90 -9.05 -4.35 22.47
CA LYS A 90 -9.25 -3.82 23.84
C LYS A 90 -10.54 -3.02 23.97
N GLN A 91 -10.91 -2.25 22.95
CA GLN A 91 -12.13 -1.43 22.96
C GLN A 91 -13.40 -2.23 22.65
N ASN A 92 -13.29 -3.43 22.06
CA ASN A 92 -14.42 -4.26 21.65
C ASN A 92 -14.33 -5.70 22.23
N PRO A 93 -14.10 -5.90 23.54
CA PRO A 93 -13.66 -7.19 24.09
C PRO A 93 -14.72 -8.29 24.05
N THR A 94 -16.01 -7.95 23.90
CA THR A 94 -17.10 -8.93 23.78
C THR A 94 -17.37 -9.36 22.34
N LEU A 95 -16.91 -8.59 21.38
CA LEU A 95 -17.20 -8.76 19.96
C LEU A 95 -15.97 -9.26 19.19
N LEU A 96 -14.78 -8.81 19.60
CA LEU A 96 -13.54 -8.97 18.86
C LEU A 96 -12.45 -9.62 19.71
N SER A 97 -11.76 -10.59 19.11
CA SER A 97 -10.63 -11.29 19.74
C SER A 97 -9.46 -11.47 18.78
N LYS A 98 -8.24 -11.46 19.31
CA LYS A 98 -7.00 -11.77 18.60
C LYS A 98 -6.59 -13.22 18.89
N PHE A 99 -6.10 -13.93 17.89
CA PHE A 99 -5.59 -15.29 18.04
C PHE A 99 -4.40 -15.53 17.10
N ALA A 100 -3.50 -16.44 17.50
CA ALA A 100 -2.42 -16.90 16.63
C ALA A 100 -2.99 -17.93 15.63
N ILE A 101 -2.80 -17.71 14.33
CA ILE A 101 -3.30 -18.63 13.29
C ILE A 101 -2.20 -19.57 12.78
N SER A 102 -0.95 -19.10 12.73
CA SER A 102 0.21 -19.88 12.26
C SER A 102 1.52 -19.17 12.61
N ASN A 103 2.65 -19.75 12.20
CA ASN A 103 3.97 -19.12 12.21
C ASN A 103 4.56 -19.11 10.79
N THR A 104 5.35 -18.08 10.46
CA THR A 104 6.10 -18.00 9.20
C THR A 104 7.31 -18.94 9.19
N PHE A 105 7.99 -19.04 8.04
CA PHE A 105 9.25 -19.79 7.94
C PHE A 105 10.33 -19.31 8.93
N LYS A 106 10.37 -18.00 9.23
CA LYS A 106 11.28 -17.40 10.22
C LYS A 106 10.71 -17.44 11.65
N ASN A 107 9.65 -18.22 11.87
CA ASN A 107 8.97 -18.40 13.15
C ASN A 107 8.34 -17.11 13.73
N ALA A 108 7.96 -16.16 12.87
CA ALA A 108 7.14 -15.02 13.29
C ALA A 108 5.66 -15.44 13.36
N THR A 109 4.94 -15.04 14.40
CA THR A 109 3.53 -15.41 14.57
C THR A 109 2.63 -14.60 13.65
N ILE A 110 1.78 -15.30 12.89
CA ILE A 110 0.71 -14.70 12.11
C ILE A 110 -0.52 -14.60 13.03
N TYR A 111 -1.09 -13.40 13.11
CA TYR A 111 -2.27 -13.14 13.93
C TYR A 111 -3.52 -13.00 13.07
N GLY A 112 -4.60 -13.62 13.53
CA GLY A 112 -5.95 -13.40 13.04
C GLY A 112 -6.81 -12.69 14.08
N TYR A 113 -7.88 -12.07 13.59
CA TYR A 113 -8.85 -11.34 14.39
C TYR A 113 -10.24 -11.89 14.11
N LYS A 114 -10.91 -12.40 15.14
CA LYS A 114 -12.26 -12.97 15.06
C LYS A 114 -13.26 -11.97 15.60
N LEU A 115 -14.17 -11.53 14.74
CA LEU A 115 -15.37 -10.76 15.07
C LEU A 115 -16.57 -11.71 15.07
N THR A 116 -17.26 -11.83 16.20
CA THR A 116 -18.31 -12.85 16.38
C THR A 116 -19.53 -12.32 17.10
N LYS A 117 -20.71 -12.66 16.57
CA LYS A 117 -22.00 -12.57 17.29
C LYS A 117 -22.57 -13.96 17.65
N GLY A 118 -21.78 -15.03 17.44
CA GLY A 118 -22.13 -16.39 17.83
C GLY A 118 -22.70 -17.23 16.69
N HIS A 119 -22.26 -16.98 15.46
CA HIS A 119 -22.74 -17.71 14.28
C HIS A 119 -21.92 -18.99 14.04
N SER A 120 -22.53 -19.96 13.35
CA SER A 120 -21.89 -21.24 13.02
C SER A 120 -21.15 -21.22 11.68
N GLN A 121 -21.53 -20.31 10.78
CA GLN A 121 -20.86 -20.09 9.50
C GLN A 121 -19.88 -18.91 9.61
N SER A 122 -18.85 -18.94 8.78
CA SER A 122 -17.78 -17.94 8.85
C SER A 122 -17.33 -17.47 7.50
N LEU A 123 -16.93 -16.20 7.43
CA LEU A 123 -16.27 -15.60 6.29
C LEU A 123 -14.82 -15.26 6.65
N TYR A 124 -13.90 -15.62 5.76
CA TYR A 124 -12.48 -15.41 5.93
C TYR A 124 -11.97 -14.38 4.95
N PHE A 125 -11.28 -13.36 5.48
CA PHE A 125 -10.66 -12.30 4.71
C PHE A 125 -9.18 -12.25 5.05
N GLN A 126 -8.34 -12.23 4.01
CA GLN A 126 -6.90 -12.09 4.17
C GLN A 126 -6.34 -11.05 3.22
N SER A 127 -5.17 -10.51 3.56
CA SER A 127 -4.37 -9.74 2.62
C SER A 127 -2.87 -9.91 2.89
N GLN A 128 -2.05 -9.20 2.09
CA GLN A 128 -0.59 -9.24 2.16
C GLN A 128 -0.02 -10.66 2.14
N LEU A 129 -0.54 -11.52 1.25
CA LEU A 129 0.16 -12.75 0.88
C LEU A 129 1.46 -12.41 0.13
N HIS A 130 1.43 -11.37 -0.69
CA HIS A 130 2.62 -10.72 -1.25
C HIS A 130 2.95 -9.46 -0.46
N ALA A 131 4.16 -9.40 0.10
CA ALA A 131 4.57 -8.29 0.98
C ALA A 131 4.54 -6.90 0.32
N ARG A 132 4.70 -6.81 -1.00
CA ARG A 132 4.72 -5.53 -1.75
C ARG A 132 3.33 -4.93 -2.03
N GLU A 133 2.25 -5.66 -1.78
CA GLU A 133 0.88 -5.23 -2.08
C GLU A 133 0.30 -4.42 -0.90
N TRP A 134 0.94 -3.33 -0.51
CA TRP A 134 0.60 -2.57 0.71
C TRP A 134 -0.85 -2.09 0.75
N ILE A 135 -1.42 -1.75 -0.40
CA ILE A 135 -2.83 -1.34 -0.49
C ILE A 135 -3.80 -2.46 -0.05
N ALA A 136 -3.46 -3.73 -0.27
CA ALA A 136 -4.28 -4.84 0.20
C ALA A 136 -4.32 -4.90 1.75
N GLY A 137 -3.19 -4.59 2.40
CA GLY A 137 -3.07 -4.44 3.86
C GLY A 137 -3.92 -3.27 4.39
N SER A 138 -3.79 -2.10 3.77
CA SER A 138 -4.57 -0.93 4.15
C SER A 138 -6.07 -1.13 3.94
N SER A 139 -6.49 -1.73 2.82
CA SER A 139 -7.89 -1.94 2.50
C SER A 139 -8.57 -2.90 3.47
N ILE A 140 -7.94 -4.04 3.83
CA ILE A 140 -8.56 -4.98 4.77
C ILE A 140 -8.71 -4.36 6.17
N LEU A 141 -7.74 -3.55 6.61
CA LEU A 141 -7.80 -2.85 7.90
C LEU A 141 -8.90 -1.78 7.90
N PHE A 142 -9.06 -1.06 6.77
CA PHE A 142 -10.17 -0.13 6.60
C PHE A 142 -11.52 -0.84 6.64
N SER A 143 -11.70 -1.91 5.86
CA SER A 143 -12.94 -2.70 5.88
C SER A 143 -13.27 -3.25 7.26
N PHE A 144 -12.25 -3.73 7.98
CA PHE A 144 -12.39 -4.22 9.34
C PHE A 144 -12.85 -3.11 10.30
N ALA A 145 -12.22 -1.94 10.27
CA ALA A 145 -12.62 -0.78 11.05
C ALA A 145 -14.03 -0.29 10.71
N SER A 146 -14.38 -0.21 9.42
CA SER A 146 -15.71 0.20 8.97
C SER A 146 -16.81 -0.75 9.43
N ILE A 147 -16.57 -2.06 9.46
CA ILE A 147 -17.55 -3.02 9.99
C ILE A 147 -17.80 -2.80 11.48
N LEU A 148 -16.74 -2.58 12.27
CA LEU A 148 -16.90 -2.25 13.69
C LEU A 148 -17.65 -0.93 13.90
N ASP A 149 -17.41 0.05 13.03
CA ASP A 149 -18.13 1.32 13.05
C ASP A 149 -19.61 1.15 12.74
N ASP A 150 -19.92 0.40 11.69
CA ASP A 150 -21.31 0.13 11.30
C ASP A 150 -22.04 -0.65 12.39
N ILE A 151 -21.40 -1.62 13.05
CA ILE A 151 -21.98 -2.31 14.22
C ILE A 151 -22.27 -1.32 15.36
N THR A 152 -21.31 -0.47 15.71
CA THR A 152 -21.49 0.53 16.79
C THR A 152 -22.62 1.51 16.47
N ASN A 153 -22.75 1.87 15.19
CA ASN A 153 -23.77 2.79 14.69
C ASN A 153 -25.10 2.10 14.34
N ASN A 154 -25.28 0.82 14.71
CA ASN A 154 -26.50 0.04 14.47
C ASN A 154 -26.89 -0.07 12.99
N LYS A 155 -25.92 -0.23 12.11
CA LYS A 155 -26.12 -0.51 10.69
C LYS A 155 -25.89 -1.99 10.39
N PRO A 156 -26.57 -2.55 9.38
CA PRO A 156 -26.42 -3.96 9.03
C PRO A 156 -25.03 -4.25 8.47
N THR A 157 -24.49 -5.42 8.81
CA THR A 157 -23.17 -5.89 8.36
C THR A 157 -23.18 -7.39 8.08
N ALA A 158 -22.13 -7.91 7.43
CA ALA A 158 -21.96 -9.36 7.28
C ALA A 158 -21.86 -10.10 8.64
N ALA A 159 -21.50 -9.39 9.71
CA ALA A 159 -21.42 -9.96 11.06
C ALA A 159 -22.78 -10.29 11.68
N ASP A 160 -23.89 -9.89 11.03
CA ASP A 160 -25.25 -10.26 11.47
C ASP A 160 -25.63 -11.69 11.07
N GLU A 161 -24.89 -12.30 10.13
CA GLU A 161 -25.16 -13.64 9.61
C GLU A 161 -23.95 -14.58 9.75
N TYR A 162 -22.73 -14.05 9.84
CA TYR A 162 -21.49 -14.81 9.84
C TYR A 162 -20.52 -14.35 10.93
N ASP A 163 -19.75 -15.28 11.48
CA ASP A 163 -18.52 -14.93 12.21
C ASP A 163 -17.45 -14.50 11.18
N LEU A 164 -16.80 -13.36 11.40
CA LEU A 164 -15.82 -12.82 10.46
C LEU A 164 -14.41 -13.00 10.97
N TYR A 165 -13.52 -13.51 10.12
CA TYR A 165 -12.11 -13.68 10.41
C TYR A 165 -11.27 -12.79 9.50
N PHE A 166 -10.46 -11.94 10.09
CA PHE A 166 -9.53 -11.07 9.37
C PHE A 166 -8.10 -11.49 9.67
N VAL A 167 -7.29 -11.69 8.62
CA VAL A 167 -5.84 -11.90 8.71
C VAL A 167 -5.15 -10.83 7.86
N PRO A 168 -4.83 -9.66 8.45
CA PRO A 168 -4.33 -8.52 7.68
C PRO A 168 -2.94 -8.72 7.07
N ILE A 169 -2.09 -9.53 7.71
CA ILE A 169 -0.71 -9.75 7.28
C ILE A 169 -0.42 -11.25 7.29
N VAL A 170 -0.49 -11.89 6.12
CA VAL A 170 -0.15 -13.32 6.00
C VAL A 170 1.35 -13.53 5.83
N ASN A 171 2.03 -12.61 5.15
CA ASN A 171 3.47 -12.67 4.89
C ASN A 171 4.20 -11.58 5.67
N ILE A 172 4.72 -11.97 6.85
CA ILE A 172 5.46 -11.13 7.80
C ILE A 172 6.96 -11.23 7.52
#